data_AF-A0A955CNJ7-F1
#
_entry.id   AF-A0A955CNJ7-F1
#
_cell.length_a   1.000
_cell.length_b   1.000
_cell.length_c   1.000
_cell.angle_alpha   90.00
_cell.angle_beta   90.00
_cell.angle_gamma   90.00
#
_symmetry.space_group_name_H-M   'P 1'
#
loop_
_entity.id
_entity.type
_entity.pdbx_description
1 polymer ?
#
loop_
_entity_poly.entity_id
_entity_poly.type
_entity_poly.pdbx_seq_one_letter_code
_entity_poly.pdbx_strand_id
1 'polypeptide(L)'
;MARDREFGYVFDASAWMAYLKGESLRLKEIVDNNRVLTHGCCLGEVVSAIARAGLNPEEIWEFMRTQHCVPSLHPRDEARAGMGDPGTPLPERLTLAVAAEQEIPAVFFANGRVRVVTHDRAARLVPKLDRSVPR
;
A
#
# COMPACT_ATOMS: atom_id res chain seq x y z
N MET A 1 -20.14 -4.54 -17.37
CA MET A 1 -19.02 -3.70 -17.83
C MET A 1 -18.02 -3.61 -16.69
N ALA A 2 -16.95 -4.41 -16.72
CA ALA A 2 -15.87 -4.26 -15.77
C ALA A 2 -15.25 -2.89 -16.05
N ARG A 3 -15.28 -1.96 -15.08
CA ARG A 3 -14.40 -0.80 -15.14
C ARG A 3 -13.00 -1.36 -15.35
N ASP A 4 -12.26 -0.87 -16.34
CA ASP A 4 -10.84 -1.17 -16.49
C ASP A 4 -10.16 -0.80 -15.18
N ARG A 5 -9.98 -1.79 -14.29
CA ARG A 5 -9.37 -1.54 -13.00
C ARG A 5 -7.90 -1.34 -13.28
N GLU A 6 -7.50 -0.08 -13.22
CA GLU A 6 -6.16 0.39 -13.53
C GLU A 6 -5.09 -0.26 -12.64
N PHE A 7 -5.48 -0.76 -11.46
CA PHE A 7 -4.60 -1.33 -10.44
C PHE A 7 -5.08 -2.69 -9.94
N GLY A 8 -4.13 -3.58 -9.65
CA GLY A 8 -4.39 -4.93 -9.16
C GLY A 8 -4.22 -5.10 -7.65
N TYR A 9 -3.32 -4.32 -7.01
CA TYR A 9 -2.96 -4.45 -5.59
C TYR A 9 -2.53 -3.10 -4.98
N VAL A 10 -2.62 -2.96 -3.65
CA VAL A 10 -1.90 -1.95 -2.86
C VAL A 10 -0.79 -2.62 -2.07
N PHE A 11 0.43 -2.12 -2.11
CA PHE A 11 1.54 -2.60 -1.28
C PHE A 11 1.80 -1.65 -0.11
N ASP A 12 2.02 -2.23 1.08
CA ASP A 12 2.62 -1.50 2.20
C ASP A 12 4.16 -1.42 2.03
N ALA A 13 4.81 -0.58 2.83
CA ALA A 13 6.26 -0.42 2.87
C ALA A 13 6.99 -1.75 3.07
N SER A 14 6.50 -2.64 3.95
CA SER A 14 7.13 -3.95 4.18
C SER A 14 7.17 -4.80 2.90
N ALA A 15 6.10 -4.78 2.10
CA ALA A 15 6.03 -5.51 0.84
C ALA A 15 6.97 -4.88 -0.21
N TRP A 16 7.02 -3.55 -0.31
CA TRP A 16 7.99 -2.88 -1.18
C TRP A 16 9.43 -3.19 -0.80
N MET A 17 9.77 -3.12 0.48
CA MET A 17 11.12 -3.41 0.96
C MET A 17 11.52 -4.86 0.66
N ALA A 18 10.62 -5.82 0.87
CA ALA A 18 10.88 -7.23 0.56
C ALA A 18 11.01 -7.47 -0.95
N TYR A 19 10.19 -6.81 -1.77
CA TYR A 19 10.31 -6.86 -3.23
C TYR A 19 11.67 -6.32 -3.71
N LEU A 20 12.05 -5.13 -3.25
CA LEU A 20 13.30 -4.47 -3.65
C LEU A 20 14.55 -5.25 -3.22
N LYS A 21 14.47 -5.98 -2.10
CA LYS A 21 15.53 -6.88 -1.63
C LYS A 21 15.51 -8.26 -2.30
N GLY A 22 14.51 -8.57 -3.13
CA GLY A 22 14.35 -9.87 -3.76
C GLY A 22 13.97 -11.00 -2.78
N GLU A 23 13.35 -10.68 -1.64
CA GLU A 23 13.04 -11.64 -0.57
C GLU A 23 11.83 -12.55 -0.90
N SER A 24 11.10 -12.29 -1.99
CA SER A 24 9.90 -13.06 -2.34
C SER A 24 9.62 -13.07 -3.84
N LEU A 25 9.65 -14.27 -4.45
CA LEU A 25 9.23 -14.49 -5.84
C LEU A 25 7.76 -14.11 -6.06
N ARG A 26 6.90 -14.33 -5.06
CA ARG A 26 5.48 -13.97 -5.16
C ARG A 26 5.26 -12.47 -5.25
N LEU A 27 6.07 -11.64 -4.58
CA LEU A 27 5.98 -10.19 -4.72
C LEU A 27 6.43 -9.75 -6.11
N LYS A 28 7.49 -10.38 -6.63
CA LYS A 28 7.94 -10.17 -8.01
C LYS A 28 6.85 -10.53 -9.02
N GLU A 29 6.22 -11.70 -8.89
CA GLU A 29 5.09 -12.10 -9.75
C GLU A 29 3.94 -11.10 -9.71
N ILE A 30 3.60 -10.54 -8.54
CA ILE A 30 2.55 -9.53 -8.44
C ILE A 30 2.94 -8.28 -9.24
N VAL A 31 4.15 -7.74 -9.03
CA VAL A 31 4.63 -6.53 -9.70
C VAL A 31 4.77 -6.74 -11.21
N ASP A 32 5.27 -7.90 -11.65
CA ASP A 32 5.47 -8.20 -13.08
C ASP A 32 4.14 -8.33 -13.85
N ASN A 33 3.04 -8.69 -13.18
CA ASN A 33 1.74 -8.95 -13.82
C ASN A 33 0.66 -7.91 -13.51
N ASN A 34 0.91 -6.97 -12.59
CA ASN A 34 -0.10 -6.02 -12.13
C ASN A 34 0.51 -4.64 -11.91
N ARG A 35 -0.29 -3.60 -12.15
CA ARG A 35 0.02 -2.25 -11.64
C ARG A 35 -0.29 -2.21 -10.14
N VAL A 36 0.67 -1.73 -9.34
CA VAL A 36 0.62 -1.77 -7.87
C VAL A 36 0.55 -0.36 -7.30
N LEU A 37 -0.51 -0.08 -6.54
CA LEU A 37 -0.66 1.17 -5.81
C LEU A 37 0.20 1.20 -4.55
N THR A 38 0.58 2.42 -4.17
CA THR A 38 1.17 2.74 -2.86
C THR A 38 0.69 4.11 -2.41
N HIS A 39 0.77 4.41 -1.11
CA HIS A 39 0.38 5.70 -0.52
C HIS A 39 1.60 6.53 -0.07
N GLY A 40 1.40 7.84 0.14
CA GLY A 40 2.50 8.78 0.39
C GLY A 40 3.37 8.45 1.60
N CYS A 41 2.78 8.08 2.73
CA CYS A 41 3.55 7.67 3.92
C CYS A 41 4.40 6.42 3.65
N CYS A 42 3.86 5.42 2.93
CA CYS A 42 4.59 4.22 2.56
C CYS A 42 5.81 4.56 1.68
N LEU A 43 5.64 5.45 0.71
CA LEU A 43 6.76 5.90 -0.13
C LEU A 43 7.88 6.54 0.70
N GLY A 44 7.53 7.42 1.64
CA GLY A 44 8.49 8.05 2.56
C GLY A 44 9.23 7.02 3.42
N GLU A 45 8.53 6.00 3.93
CA GLU A 45 9.14 4.92 4.70
C GLU A 45 10.14 4.10 3.88
N VAL A 46 9.77 3.72 2.65
CA VAL A 46 10.62 2.94 1.74
C VAL A 46 11.87 3.71 1.35
N VAL A 47 11.71 4.95 0.89
CA VAL A 47 12.82 5.83 0.48
C VAL A 47 13.78 6.08 1.65
N SER A 48 13.25 6.34 2.84
CA SER A 48 14.06 6.51 4.06
C SER A 48 14.81 5.24 4.46
N ALA A 49 14.18 4.07 4.36
CA ALA A 49 14.82 2.80 4.68
C ALA A 49 15.96 2.46 3.70
N ILE A 50 15.80 2.79 2.43
CA ILE A 50 16.79 2.58 1.38
C ILE A 50 17.98 3.53 1.51
N ALA A 51 17.71 4.81 1.79
CA ALA A 51 18.77 5.78 2.08
C ALA A 51 19.64 5.31 3.26
N ARG A 52 19.01 4.76 4.32
CA ARG A 52 19.73 4.17 5.47
C ARG A 52 20.52 2.92 5.14
N ALA A 53 20.16 2.21 4.07
CA ALA A 53 20.90 1.06 3.56
C ALA A 53 22.06 1.46 2.62
N GLY A 54 22.30 2.77 2.41
CA GLY A 54 23.37 3.28 1.55
C GLY A 54 23.04 3.23 0.05
N LEU A 55 21.77 3.01 -0.30
CA LEU A 55 21.29 2.98 -1.68
C LEU A 55 20.78 4.38 -2.10
N ASN A 56 20.73 4.63 -3.41
CA ASN A 56 20.29 5.92 -3.96
C ASN A 56 18.76 6.11 -3.77
N PRO A 57 18.31 7.05 -2.91
CA PRO A 57 16.89 7.30 -2.70
C PRO A 57 16.18 7.89 -3.92
N GLU A 58 16.89 8.63 -4.78
CA GLU A 58 16.30 9.27 -5.97
C GLU A 58 15.90 8.24 -7.02
N GLU A 59 16.76 7.24 -7.25
CA GLU A 59 16.47 6.13 -8.17
C GLU A 59 15.23 5.33 -7.73
N ILE A 60 15.10 5.10 -6.42
CA ILE A 60 13.93 4.38 -5.90
C ILE A 60 12.67 5.26 -5.93
N TRP A 61 12.80 6.55 -5.65
CA TRP A 61 11.69 7.49 -5.80
C TRP A 61 11.17 7.50 -7.25
N GLU A 62 12.08 7.59 -8.24
CA GLU A 62 11.75 7.55 -9.66
C GLU A 62 11.17 6.19 -10.10
N PHE A 63 11.68 5.09 -9.57
CA PHE A 63 11.08 3.77 -9.78
C PHE A 63 9.65 3.68 -9.22
N MET A 64 9.44 4.11 -7.98
CA MET A 64 8.14 3.98 -7.32
C MET A 64 7.07 4.93 -7.88
N ARG A 65 7.45 6.13 -8.34
CA ARG A 65 6.49 7.05 -8.98
C ARG A 65 6.03 6.56 -10.36
N THR A 66 6.89 5.84 -11.09
CA THR A 66 6.56 5.31 -12.43
C THR A 66 5.71 4.04 -12.36
N GLN A 67 5.80 3.28 -11.27
CA GLN A 67 4.95 2.12 -10.99
C GLN A 67 3.59 2.47 -10.34
N HIS A 68 3.19 3.75 -10.42
CA HIS A 68 1.94 4.31 -9.92
C HIS A 68 1.78 4.33 -8.40
N CYS A 69 2.75 4.99 -7.75
CA CYS A 69 2.46 5.70 -6.54
C CYS A 69 1.42 6.79 -6.80
N VAL A 70 0.17 6.56 -6.38
CA VAL A 70 -0.79 7.63 -6.14
C VAL A 70 -0.59 8.03 -4.68
N PRO A 71 0.10 9.15 -4.37
CA PRO A 71 0.19 9.61 -2.99
C PRO A 71 -1.22 9.98 -2.51
N SER A 72 -1.96 9.01 -2.00
CA SER A 72 -3.16 9.28 -1.25
C SER A 72 -2.70 9.70 0.14
N LEU A 73 -2.63 11.00 0.34
CA LEU A 73 -2.87 11.64 1.63
C LEU A 73 -4.27 12.22 1.61
N HIS A 74 -5.23 11.52 0.99
CA HIS A 74 -6.60 12.01 1.02
C HIS A 74 -7.04 12.02 2.49
N PRO A 75 -7.55 13.13 3.05
CA PRO A 75 -7.92 13.21 4.48
C PRO A 75 -8.85 12.09 4.96
N ARG A 76 -9.60 11.50 4.01
CA ARG A 76 -10.42 10.30 4.23
C ARG A 76 -9.62 9.05 4.58
N ASP A 77 -8.49 8.79 3.94
CA ASP A 77 -7.71 7.59 4.21
C ASP A 77 -7.05 7.67 5.59
N GLU A 78 -6.59 8.86 5.98
CA GLU A 78 -6.08 9.12 7.33
C GLU A 78 -7.16 9.04 8.40
N ALA A 79 -8.33 9.66 8.18
CA ALA A 79 -9.43 9.58 9.13
C ALA A 79 -10.00 8.15 9.25
N ARG A 80 -10.03 7.38 8.16
CA ARG A 80 -10.33 5.94 8.19
C ARG A 80 -9.31 5.17 9.00
N ALA A 81 -8.03 5.36 8.71
CA ALA A 81 -6.95 4.69 9.41
C ALA A 81 -6.97 5.02 10.91
N GLY A 82 -7.29 6.27 11.28
CA GLY A 82 -7.43 6.70 12.67
C GLY A 82 -8.55 5.98 13.44
N MET A 83 -9.62 5.54 12.76
CA MET A 83 -10.74 4.79 13.35
C MET A 83 -10.58 3.27 13.29
N GLY A 84 -9.55 2.74 12.62
CA GLY A 84 -9.26 1.30 12.59
C GLY A 84 -8.75 0.78 13.95
N ASP A 85 -8.68 -0.53 14.10
CA ASP A 85 -8.24 -1.19 15.34
C ASP A 85 -6.89 -0.61 15.87
N PRO A 86 -6.83 -0.07 17.11
CA PRO A 86 -5.60 0.47 17.68
C PRO A 86 -4.49 -0.59 17.87
N GLY A 87 -4.82 -1.88 17.88
CA GLY A 87 -3.84 -2.97 17.86
C GLY A 87 -3.09 -3.12 16.54
N THR A 88 -3.55 -2.46 15.47
CA THR A 88 -2.92 -2.48 14.14
C THR A 88 -2.11 -1.19 13.93
N PRO A 89 -0.83 -1.28 13.51
CA PRO A 89 0.00 -0.11 13.22
C PRO A 89 -0.67 0.84 12.23
N LEU A 90 -0.54 2.16 12.45
CA LEU A 90 -1.12 3.17 11.59
C LEU A 90 -0.74 3.02 10.09
N PRO A 91 0.53 2.70 9.72
CA PRO A 91 0.89 2.48 8.31
C PRO A 91 0.10 1.33 7.66
N GLU A 92 -0.12 0.24 8.40
CA GLU A 92 -0.95 -0.88 7.92
C GLU A 92 -2.42 -0.45 7.75
N ARG A 93 -2.96 0.30 8.71
CA ARG A 93 -4.35 0.82 8.61
C ARG A 93 -4.54 1.75 7.41
N LEU A 94 -3.53 2.57 7.06
CA LEU A 94 -3.55 3.40 5.85
C LEU A 94 -3.59 2.56 4.57
N THR A 95 -2.73 1.54 4.48
CA THR A 95 -2.72 0.62 3.33
C THR A 95 -4.09 -0.07 3.16
N LEU A 96 -4.69 -0.52 4.27
CA LEU A 96 -6.02 -1.13 4.27
C LEU A 96 -7.12 -0.13 3.87
N ALA A 97 -7.03 1.13 4.31
CA ALA A 97 -7.99 2.18 3.94
C ALA A 97 -7.98 2.43 2.42
N VAL A 98 -6.79 2.53 1.82
CA VAL A 98 -6.60 2.70 0.37
C VAL A 98 -7.14 1.49 -0.37
N ALA A 99 -6.80 0.27 0.07
CA ALA A 99 -7.30 -0.97 -0.53
C ALA A 99 -8.84 -1.06 -0.50
N ALA A 100 -9.46 -0.62 0.59
CA ALA A 100 -10.92 -0.59 0.72
C ALA A 100 -11.57 0.46 -0.20
N GLU A 101 -10.99 1.65 -0.34
CA GLU A 101 -11.53 2.70 -1.22
C GLU A 101 -11.38 2.35 -2.70
N GLN A 102 -10.23 1.76 -3.07
CA GLN A 102 -9.93 1.36 -4.45
C GLN A 102 -10.56 0.01 -4.83
N GLU A 103 -11.15 -0.70 -3.87
CA GLU A 103 -11.73 -2.04 -4.04
C GLU A 103 -10.72 -3.08 -4.57
N ILE A 104 -9.45 -2.98 -4.17
CA ILE A 104 -8.37 -3.92 -4.55
C ILE A 104 -7.69 -4.51 -3.30
N PRO A 105 -6.97 -5.65 -3.41
CA PRO A 105 -6.32 -6.27 -2.27
C PRO A 105 -5.09 -5.48 -1.77
N ALA A 106 -4.89 -5.46 -0.45
CA ALA A 106 -3.66 -4.98 0.19
C ALA A 106 -2.66 -6.13 0.38
N VAL A 107 -1.37 -5.83 0.25
CA VAL A 107 -0.27 -6.79 0.36
C VAL A 107 0.75 -6.31 1.38
N PHE A 108 1.09 -7.22 2.29
CA PHE A 108 2.03 -7.03 3.39
C PHE A 108 3.08 -8.14 3.36
N PHE A 109 4.25 -7.87 3.94
CA PHE A 109 5.29 -8.86 4.12
C PHE A 109 5.79 -8.90 5.56
N ALA A 110 5.68 -10.06 6.19
CA ALA A 110 6.17 -10.27 7.56
C ALA A 110 6.66 -11.70 7.73
N ASN A 111 7.73 -11.88 8.49
CA ASN A 111 8.29 -13.20 8.83
C ASN A 111 8.54 -14.09 7.59
N GLY A 112 9.06 -13.51 6.51
CA GLY A 112 9.34 -14.22 5.26
C GLY A 112 8.11 -14.61 4.44
N ARG A 113 6.92 -14.08 4.77
CA ARG A 113 5.65 -14.47 4.14
C ARG A 113 4.89 -13.27 3.60
N VAL A 114 4.35 -13.45 2.40
CA VAL A 114 3.40 -12.51 1.78
C VAL A 114 2.01 -12.75 2.33
N ARG A 115 1.41 -11.73 2.93
CA ARG A 115 0.01 -11.71 3.36
C ARG A 115 -0.79 -10.81 2.42
N VAL A 116 -1.84 -11.36 1.84
CA VAL A 116 -2.80 -10.62 1.00
C VAL A 116 -4.11 -10.47 1.77
N VAL A 117 -4.58 -9.24 1.89
CA VAL A 117 -5.86 -8.89 2.50
C VAL A 117 -6.80 -8.42 1.39
N THR A 118 -7.86 -9.17 1.14
CA THR A 118 -8.90 -8.80 0.15
C THR A 118 -9.56 -7.47 0.52
N HIS A 119 -10.01 -6.70 -0.47
CA HIS A 119 -10.71 -5.43 -0.26
C HIS A 119 -11.92 -5.53 0.69
N ASP A 120 -12.72 -6.60 0.61
CA ASP A 120 -13.85 -6.84 1.54
C ASP A 120 -13.39 -6.96 3.00
N ARG A 121 -12.26 -7.65 3.21
CA ARG A 121 -11.67 -7.80 4.53
C ARG A 121 -11.06 -6.47 4.99
N ALA A 122 -10.39 -5.74 4.11
CA ALA A 122 -9.87 -4.41 4.42
C ALA A 122 -11.00 -3.45 4.85
N ALA A 123 -12.14 -3.46 4.15
CA ALA A 123 -13.31 -2.65 4.46
C ALA A 123 -14.01 -3.01 5.79
N ARG A 124 -13.77 -4.22 6.33
CA ARG A 124 -14.22 -4.61 7.68
C ARG A 124 -13.24 -4.19 8.76
N LEU A 125 -11.94 -4.16 8.45
CA LEU A 125 -10.87 -3.79 9.37
C LEU A 125 -10.71 -2.29 9.54
N VAL A 126 -11.12 -1.52 8.52
CA VAL A 126 -11.10 -0.05 8.54
C VAL A 126 -12.50 0.46 8.25
N PRO A 127 -13.18 1.11 9.21
CA PRO A 127 -14.58 1.50 9.04
C PRO A 127 -14.77 2.44 7.85
N LYS A 128 -15.95 2.38 7.23
CA LYS A 128 -16.33 3.37 6.21
C LYS A 128 -16.46 4.73 6.88
N LEU A 129 -15.80 5.75 6.33
CA LEU A 129 -16.11 7.12 6.68
C LEU A 129 -17.51 7.47 6.21
N ASP A 130 -18.18 8.28 7.01
CA ASP A 130 -19.40 8.95 6.59
C ASP A 130 -19.13 9.71 5.29
N ARG A 131 -20.09 9.62 4.36
CA ARG A 131 -20.00 10.24 3.02
C ARG A 131 -19.92 11.76 3.08
N SER A 132 -20.16 12.36 4.24
CA SER A 132 -20.04 13.79 4.55
C SER A 132 -18.62 14.34 4.46
N VAL A 133 -17.57 13.51 4.55
CA VAL A 133 -16.19 13.97 4.29
C VAL A 133 -16.03 14.18 2.78
N PRO A 134 -15.57 15.31 2.24
CA PRO A 134 -15.41 15.49 0.77
C PRO A 134 -14.45 14.48 0.14
N ARG A 135 -14.56 14.28 -1.19
CA ARG A 135 -13.60 13.53 -2.03
C ARG A 135 -12.57 14.47 -2.66
#